data_AF-A0A8B8UMB1-F1
#
_entry.id   AF-A0A8B8UMB1-F1
#
_cell.length_a   1.000
_cell.length_b   1.000
_cell.length_c   1.000
_cell.angle_alpha   90.00
_cell.angle_beta   90.00
_cell.angle_gamma   90.00
#
_symmetry.space_group_name_H-M   'P 1'
#
loop_
_entity.id
_entity.type
_entity.pdbx_description
1 polymer ?
#
loop_
_entity_poly.entity_id
_entity_poly.type
_entity_poly.pdbx_seq_one_letter_code
_entity_poly.pdbx_strand_id
1 'polypeptide(L)'
;MVTRHRVTVLYNAPEDIGNHMSQNDTHLTVRGGAGVVLQQRWLLERTESMDESFTRITWRPRADLTRELSVIENELSAGFSVYSNSSKVPERFISNPVYNSFHSEKFDIEQHLPPEVDLNLLWNPENFTYDITVEPSQIQIVEYRLLKQGEEFTIGKVKDEKLEVGIFFVDASDESDVDIGGIRCNWRMDDSKLERCQKTSLLYKQGHIAYNHSPTTTSVYLNQPVGLHPKVMIDLTGFEERPQCMYLMHLQLPLELFVDKFQSSPLLLFGEDDLELPEYSLRDKAWGSESIFELKAGTMNEVTLHSRYIEPSNGEGDRLEVAFDPEVILACDTGDNKVSRNPFYKKGLGYESLFTDDTTFRHLNSTTLLVPIPRPDTNDYSKIKNGTLLCLLISIIYIFSKVFGNNKKRTSVKQE
;
A
#
# COMPACT_ATOMS: atom_id res chain seq x y z
N MET A 1 25.90 5.33 11.44
CA MET A 1 25.90 6.69 12.05
C MET A 1 25.16 7.62 11.12
N VAL A 2 24.20 8.40 11.62
CA VAL A 2 23.50 9.39 10.78
C VAL A 2 24.49 10.47 10.37
N THR A 3 24.64 10.66 9.06
CA THR A 3 25.57 11.66 8.51
C THR A 3 24.84 12.96 8.19
N ARG A 4 23.56 12.88 7.82
CA ARG A 4 22.72 14.04 7.53
C ARG A 4 21.29 13.82 8.00
N HIS A 5 20.71 14.87 8.57
CA HIS A 5 19.30 14.92 8.93
C HIS A 5 18.69 16.17 8.35
N ARG A 6 17.57 15.97 7.67
CA ARG A 6 16.78 17.02 7.05
C ARG A 6 15.40 17.03 7.66
N VAL A 7 14.99 18.19 8.13
CA VAL A 7 13.61 18.41 8.58
C VAL A 7 12.96 19.36 7.60
N THR A 8 11.81 18.97 7.07
CA THR A 8 10.98 19.83 6.21
C THR A 8 9.64 20.05 6.90
N VAL A 9 9.22 21.30 7.02
CA VAL A 9 7.89 21.67 7.51
C VAL A 9 7.17 22.38 6.38
N LEU A 10 5.99 21.90 6.00
CA LEU A 10 5.15 22.56 5.02
C LEU A 10 3.93 23.18 5.71
N TYR A 11 3.80 24.50 5.58
CA TYR A 11 2.63 25.26 5.99
C TYR A 11 1.72 25.56 4.78
N ASN A 12 0.45 25.85 5.04
CA ASN A 12 -0.51 26.19 3.99
C ASN A 12 -0.29 27.60 3.41
N ALA A 13 0.22 28.52 4.23
CA ALA A 13 0.34 29.93 3.86
C ALA A 13 1.68 30.53 4.33
N PRO A 14 2.20 31.57 3.65
CA PRO A 14 3.46 32.21 4.02
C PRO A 14 3.40 32.90 5.38
N GLU A 15 2.24 33.44 5.78
CA GLU A 15 2.06 34.12 7.06
C GLU A 15 2.23 33.15 8.25
N ASP A 16 1.92 31.87 8.05
CA ASP A 16 2.00 30.86 9.09
C ASP A 16 3.45 30.62 9.55
N ILE A 17 4.44 30.78 8.66
CA ILE A 17 5.85 30.63 9.00
C ILE A 17 6.24 31.63 10.09
N GLY A 18 5.88 32.90 9.92
CA GLY A 18 6.23 33.95 10.89
C GLY A 18 5.53 33.80 12.25
N ASN A 19 4.31 33.26 12.26
CA ASN A 19 3.49 33.12 13.45
C ASN A 19 3.76 31.83 14.24
N HIS A 20 4.19 30.77 13.55
CA HIS A 20 4.33 29.43 14.12
C HIS A 20 5.78 28.98 14.28
N MET A 21 6.75 29.77 13.83
CA MET A 21 8.17 29.52 14.04
C MET A 21 8.74 30.42 15.14
N SER A 22 9.54 29.82 16.03
CA SER A 22 10.43 30.55 16.92
C SER A 22 11.84 29.96 16.84
N GLN A 23 12.86 30.78 17.03
CA GLN A 23 14.25 30.35 16.97
C GLN A 23 15.07 30.95 18.11
N ASN A 24 16.05 30.20 18.58
CA ASN A 24 17.15 30.67 19.40
C ASN A 24 18.49 30.28 18.74
N ASP A 25 19.62 30.58 19.38
CA ASP A 25 20.95 30.35 18.78
C ASP A 25 21.27 28.88 18.45
N THR A 26 20.53 27.93 19.03
CA THR A 26 20.82 26.49 18.95
C THR A 26 19.65 25.65 18.47
N HIS A 27 18.42 26.13 18.66
CA HIS A 27 17.19 25.39 18.37
C HIS A 27 16.21 26.22 17.55
N LEU A 28 15.44 25.52 16.73
CA LEU A 28 14.31 26.05 16.00
C LEU A 28 13.06 25.28 16.46
N THR A 29 12.00 25.98 16.83
CA THR A 29 10.73 25.37 17.24
C THR A 29 9.65 25.78 16.26
N VAL A 30 8.93 24.80 15.72
CA VAL A 30 7.75 24.99 14.87
C VAL A 30 6.50 24.52 15.58
N ARG A 31 5.38 25.19 15.31
CA ARG A 31 4.06 24.83 15.83
C ARG A 31 3.20 24.22 14.75
N GLY A 32 2.45 23.18 15.13
CA GLY A 32 1.48 22.52 14.30
C GLY A 32 0.19 23.30 14.13
N GLY A 33 -0.56 22.90 13.12
CA GLY A 33 -1.80 23.55 12.68
C GLY A 33 -2.56 22.65 11.72
N ALA A 34 -3.71 23.13 11.24
CA ALA A 34 -4.48 22.38 10.24
C ALA A 34 -3.65 22.23 8.96
N GLY A 35 -3.46 20.99 8.47
CA GLY A 35 -2.73 20.70 7.24
C GLY A 35 -1.20 20.87 7.30
N VAL A 36 -0.64 21.16 8.47
CA VAL A 36 0.83 21.30 8.61
C VAL A 36 1.48 19.93 8.58
N VAL A 37 2.37 19.72 7.61
CA VAL A 37 3.09 18.45 7.42
C VAL A 37 4.53 18.61 7.86
N LEU A 38 4.99 17.67 8.68
CA LEU A 38 6.39 17.52 9.07
C LEU A 38 6.96 16.28 8.39
N GLN A 39 8.07 16.47 7.69
CA GLN A 39 8.90 15.39 7.16
C GLN A 39 10.25 15.39 7.88
N GLN A 40 10.66 14.23 8.36
CA GLN A 40 12.03 14.01 8.83
C GLN A 40 12.71 13.03 7.88
N ARG A 41 13.93 13.34 7.48
CA ARG A 41 14.75 12.48 6.62
C ARG A 41 16.13 12.30 7.20
N TRP A 42 16.46 11.07 7.55
CA TRP A 42 17.80 10.68 7.99
C TRP A 42 18.53 9.99 6.85
N LEU A 43 19.80 10.37 6.67
CA LEU A 43 20.72 9.74 5.73
C LEU A 43 21.90 9.15 6.51
N LEU A 44 22.09 7.85 6.35
CA LEU A 44 23.19 7.10 6.95
C LEU A 44 24.11 6.64 5.82
N GLU A 45 25.36 7.10 5.80
CA GLU A 45 26.35 6.59 4.83
C GLU A 45 26.86 5.22 5.29
N ARG A 46 27.00 4.29 4.35
CA ARG A 46 27.54 2.94 4.60
C ARG A 46 28.99 2.90 4.13
N THR A 47 29.89 2.47 5.01
CA THR A 47 31.33 2.34 4.71
C THR A 47 31.70 1.03 4.04
N GLU A 48 30.84 0.00 4.12
CA GLU A 48 31.05 -1.31 3.50
C GLU A 48 29.82 -1.69 2.67
N SER A 49 30.04 -1.91 1.36
CA SER A 49 29.05 -2.43 0.42
C SER A 49 28.90 -3.95 0.64
N MET A 50 27.92 -4.37 1.43
CA MET A 50 27.65 -5.80 1.65
C MET A 50 26.85 -6.46 0.52
N ASP A 51 26.09 -5.68 -0.25
CA ASP A 51 25.22 -6.15 -1.34
C ASP A 51 24.99 -4.99 -2.34
N GLU A 52 25.00 -5.27 -3.63
CA GLU A 52 24.63 -4.29 -4.69
C GLU A 52 23.11 -4.12 -4.80
N SER A 53 22.34 -4.88 -4.00
CA SER A 53 20.89 -4.80 -3.99
C SER A 53 20.36 -3.46 -3.47
N PHE A 54 19.18 -3.13 -3.97
CA PHE A 54 18.37 -1.99 -3.63
C PHE A 54 17.07 -2.51 -3.01
N THR A 55 16.75 -2.02 -1.81
CA THR A 55 15.53 -2.39 -1.09
C THR A 55 14.77 -1.13 -0.71
N ARG A 56 13.46 -1.10 -0.94
CA ARG A 56 12.54 -0.04 -0.52
C ARG A 56 11.52 -0.64 0.44
N ILE A 57 11.36 -0.03 1.60
CA ILE A 57 10.40 -0.44 2.62
C ILE A 57 9.43 0.72 2.83
N THR A 58 8.14 0.47 2.69
CA THR A 58 7.09 1.48 2.83
C THR A 58 6.11 1.07 3.90
N TRP A 59 5.65 2.03 4.69
CA TRP A 59 4.53 1.86 5.61
C TRP A 59 3.57 3.03 5.47
N ARG A 60 2.30 2.75 5.20
CA ARG A 60 1.23 3.73 5.32
C ARG A 60 0.09 3.17 6.16
N PRO A 61 -0.28 3.81 7.27
CA PRO A 61 -1.41 3.37 8.06
C PRO A 61 -2.70 3.43 7.24
N ARG A 62 -3.58 2.43 7.33
CA ARG A 62 -4.90 2.45 6.64
C ARG A 62 -5.74 3.68 7.00
N ALA A 63 -5.63 4.16 8.24
CA ALA A 63 -6.31 5.39 8.67
C ALA A 63 -5.87 6.62 7.87
N ASP A 64 -4.67 6.60 7.28
CA ASP A 64 -4.07 7.69 6.53
C ASP A 64 -4.45 7.69 5.04
N LEU A 65 -5.17 6.67 4.56
CA LEU A 65 -5.67 6.63 3.17
C LEU A 65 -6.61 7.81 2.86
N THR A 66 -7.47 8.17 3.82
CA THR A 66 -8.43 9.26 3.64
C THR A 66 -7.83 10.65 3.87
N ARG A 67 -6.58 10.73 4.35
CA ARG A 67 -5.93 12.01 4.62
C ARG A 67 -5.53 12.70 3.32
N GLU A 68 -5.66 14.02 3.31
CA GLU A 68 -5.10 14.87 2.28
C GLU A 68 -3.55 14.86 2.37
N LEU A 69 -2.89 14.29 1.35
CA LEU A 69 -1.44 14.30 1.24
C LEU A 69 -0.95 15.64 0.71
N SER A 70 0.13 16.16 1.27
CA SER A 70 0.77 17.39 0.80
C SER A 70 1.75 17.13 -0.35
N VAL A 71 2.23 18.21 -0.97
CA VAL A 71 3.14 18.14 -2.12
C VAL A 71 4.55 17.61 -1.82
N ILE A 72 4.91 17.52 -0.53
CA ILE A 72 6.20 16.98 -0.06
C ILE A 72 6.10 15.51 0.33
N GLU A 73 4.89 14.93 0.31
CA GLU A 73 4.62 13.54 0.65
C GLU A 73 4.51 12.69 -0.61
N ASN A 74 4.79 11.40 -0.45
CA ASN A 74 4.62 10.41 -1.51
C ASN A 74 3.31 9.63 -1.28
N GLU A 75 2.59 9.29 -2.35
CA GLU A 75 1.42 8.41 -2.24
C GLU A 75 1.90 6.96 -2.23
N LEU A 76 1.90 6.35 -1.05
CA LEU A 76 2.29 4.96 -0.84
C LEU A 76 1.03 4.06 -0.73
N SER A 77 1.15 2.81 -1.18
CA SER A 77 0.16 1.76 -0.89
C SER A 77 -0.06 1.63 0.62
N ALA A 78 -1.30 1.37 1.05
CA ALA A 78 -1.59 1.10 2.46
C ALA A 78 -0.89 -0.16 2.93
N GLY A 79 -0.57 -0.23 4.23
CA GLY A 79 0.09 -1.37 4.84
C GLY A 79 1.61 -1.31 4.75
N PHE A 80 2.26 -2.43 5.06
CA PHE A 80 3.70 -2.61 5.08
C PHE A 80 4.15 -3.35 3.83
N SER A 81 4.95 -2.70 2.99
CA SER A 81 5.48 -3.31 1.76
C SER A 81 6.99 -3.25 1.73
N VAL A 82 7.61 -4.33 1.26
CA VAL A 82 9.05 -4.43 1.04
C VAL A 82 9.28 -4.82 -0.41
N TYR A 83 10.00 -3.98 -1.13
CA TYR A 83 10.40 -4.23 -2.50
C TYR A 83 11.92 -4.40 -2.53
N SER A 84 12.43 -5.39 -3.24
CA SER A 84 13.87 -5.63 -3.35
C SER A 84 14.25 -6.19 -4.72
N ASN A 85 15.32 -5.68 -5.33
CA ASN A 85 15.88 -6.25 -6.55
C ASN A 85 16.89 -7.39 -6.29
N SER A 86 17.09 -7.78 -5.01
CA SER A 86 18.01 -8.85 -4.65
C SER A 86 17.55 -10.19 -5.21
N SER A 87 18.48 -11.02 -5.70
CA SER A 87 18.16 -12.39 -6.09
C SER A 87 17.94 -13.33 -4.89
N LYS A 88 18.23 -12.88 -3.67
CA LYS A 88 18.11 -13.66 -2.44
C LYS A 88 17.07 -12.99 -1.53
N VAL A 89 15.84 -13.47 -1.59
CA VAL A 89 14.75 -13.02 -0.73
C VAL A 89 14.14 -14.20 0.03
N PRO A 90 13.50 -13.97 1.20
CA PRO A 90 12.76 -14.99 1.91
C PRO A 90 11.66 -15.63 1.04
N GLU A 91 11.33 -16.90 1.30
CA GLU A 91 10.35 -17.66 0.48
C GLU A 91 9.00 -16.97 0.34
N ARG A 92 8.56 -16.22 1.37
CA ARG A 92 7.26 -15.52 1.36
C ARG A 92 7.18 -14.38 0.35
N PHE A 93 8.29 -13.91 -0.21
CA PHE A 93 8.30 -12.85 -1.22
C PHE A 93 7.75 -13.38 -2.54
N ILE A 94 7.05 -12.52 -3.26
CA ILE A 94 6.62 -12.76 -4.63
C ILE A 94 7.66 -12.15 -5.55
N SER A 95 8.11 -12.91 -6.55
CA SER A 95 9.10 -12.45 -7.52
C SER A 95 8.44 -12.10 -8.85
N ASN A 96 8.83 -10.96 -9.41
CA ASN A 96 8.59 -10.61 -10.81
C ASN A 96 9.94 -10.34 -11.51
N PRO A 97 9.96 -10.11 -12.84
CA PRO A 97 11.22 -9.92 -13.58
C PRO A 97 12.07 -8.70 -13.17
N VAL A 98 11.51 -7.74 -12.43
CA VAL A 98 12.14 -6.47 -12.08
C VAL A 98 12.46 -6.38 -10.58
N TYR A 99 11.58 -6.89 -9.73
CA TYR A 99 11.72 -6.86 -8.27
C TYR A 99 11.02 -8.04 -7.59
N ASN A 100 11.33 -8.22 -6.32
CA ASN A 100 10.59 -9.06 -5.40
C ASN A 100 9.79 -8.17 -4.45
N SER A 101 8.56 -8.57 -4.13
CA SER A 101 7.68 -7.86 -3.22
C SER A 101 7.23 -8.72 -2.05
N PHE A 102 7.12 -8.10 -0.89
CA PHE A 102 6.41 -8.60 0.28
C PHE A 102 5.40 -7.56 0.72
N HIS A 103 4.22 -7.99 1.15
CA HIS A 103 3.19 -7.12 1.68
C HIS A 103 2.56 -7.72 2.93
N SER A 104 2.20 -6.85 3.88
CA SER A 104 1.62 -7.22 5.16
C SER A 104 0.78 -6.08 5.74
N GLU A 105 -0.30 -6.43 6.41
CA GLU A 105 -1.12 -5.49 7.20
C GLU A 105 -0.47 -5.06 8.51
N LYS A 106 0.58 -5.78 8.92
CA LYS A 106 1.31 -5.53 10.17
C LYS A 106 2.61 -4.83 9.87
N PHE A 107 2.87 -3.78 10.64
CA PHE A 107 4.16 -3.10 10.66
C PHE A 107 5.22 -4.01 11.29
N ASP A 108 6.18 -4.46 10.49
CA ASP A 108 7.20 -5.45 10.90
C ASP A 108 8.61 -5.02 10.48
N ILE A 109 8.93 -3.76 10.75
CA ILE A 109 10.15 -3.12 10.25
C ILE A 109 11.44 -3.80 10.74
N GLU A 110 11.43 -4.35 11.95
CA GLU A 110 12.61 -4.94 12.60
C GLU A 110 13.14 -6.16 11.86
N GLN A 111 12.28 -6.91 11.16
CA GLN A 111 12.68 -8.09 10.38
C GLN A 111 13.31 -7.75 9.03
N HIS A 112 13.13 -6.51 8.56
CA HIS A 112 13.50 -6.10 7.20
C HIS A 112 14.58 -5.01 7.15
N LEU A 113 14.89 -4.37 8.28
CA LEU A 113 16.00 -3.43 8.36
C LEU A 113 17.36 -4.14 8.47
N PRO A 114 18.41 -3.61 7.82
CA PRO A 114 19.77 -4.08 8.07
C PRO A 114 20.16 -3.88 9.54
N PRO A 115 20.93 -4.81 10.14
CA PRO A 115 21.33 -4.74 11.55
C PRO A 115 22.23 -3.52 11.84
N GLU A 116 22.85 -2.92 10.83
CA GLU A 116 23.63 -1.68 10.98
C GLU A 116 22.77 -0.44 11.28
N VAL A 117 21.46 -0.53 11.06
CA VAL A 117 20.49 0.54 11.39
C VAL A 117 20.18 0.48 12.87
N ASP A 118 21.15 0.86 13.70
CA ASP A 118 20.92 1.16 15.11
C ASP A 118 20.41 2.59 15.24
N LEU A 119 19.13 2.76 14.97
CA LEU A 119 18.45 4.00 15.20
C LEU A 119 17.58 3.80 16.44
N ASN A 120 17.91 4.53 17.51
CA ASN A 120 17.01 4.79 18.64
C ASN A 120 15.78 5.62 18.20
N LEU A 121 15.23 5.35 17.01
CA LEU A 121 14.00 5.92 16.50
C LEU A 121 12.84 5.15 17.14
N LEU A 122 11.97 5.88 17.81
CA LEU A 122 10.73 5.33 18.32
C LEU A 122 9.73 5.25 17.16
N TRP A 123 9.55 4.07 16.59
CA TRP A 123 8.56 3.84 15.54
C TRP A 123 7.13 4.11 16.05
N ASN A 124 6.34 4.83 15.27
CA ASN A 124 4.93 5.13 15.56
C ASN A 124 4.06 4.81 14.34
N PRO A 125 3.83 3.52 14.03
CA PRO A 125 3.10 3.09 12.84
C PRO A 125 1.62 3.46 12.87
N GLU A 126 1.08 3.91 14.00
CA GLU A 126 -0.32 4.34 14.09
C GLU A 126 -0.53 5.75 13.50
N ASN A 127 0.48 6.61 13.59
CA ASN A 127 0.35 8.02 13.24
C ASN A 127 1.28 8.45 12.09
N PHE A 128 2.34 7.69 11.81
CA PHE A 128 3.39 8.08 10.88
C PHE A 128 3.42 7.18 9.65
N THR A 129 3.79 7.78 8.53
CA THR A 129 4.04 7.11 7.25
C THR A 129 5.55 7.07 7.02
N TYR A 130 6.07 5.93 6.55
CA TYR A 130 7.50 5.72 6.34
C TYR A 130 7.82 5.33 4.90
N ASP A 131 8.87 5.92 4.33
CA ASP A 131 9.48 5.52 3.06
C ASP A 131 10.99 5.41 3.25
N ILE A 132 11.49 4.17 3.21
CA ILE A 132 12.84 3.81 3.59
C ILE A 132 13.52 3.19 2.38
N THR A 133 14.69 3.67 2.00
CA THR A 133 15.50 3.09 0.92
C THR A 133 16.84 2.64 1.47
N VAL A 134 17.17 1.38 1.27
CA VAL A 134 18.45 0.75 1.61
C VAL A 134 19.21 0.57 0.31
N GLU A 135 20.30 1.33 0.15
CA GLU A 135 21.22 1.29 -0.98
C GLU A 135 22.58 0.72 -0.54
N PRO A 136 23.44 0.33 -1.49
CA PRO A 136 24.78 -0.16 -1.18
C PRO A 136 25.63 0.87 -0.41
N SER A 137 25.50 2.15 -0.76
CA SER A 137 26.30 3.24 -0.19
C SER A 137 25.61 4.02 0.92
N GLN A 138 24.29 3.91 1.06
CA GLN A 138 23.53 4.74 2.01
C GLN A 138 22.19 4.11 2.40
N ILE A 139 21.67 4.52 3.54
CA ILE A 139 20.30 4.23 3.97
C ILE A 139 19.60 5.55 4.18
N GLN A 140 18.44 5.72 3.57
CA GLN A 140 17.58 6.87 3.74
C GLN A 140 16.30 6.43 4.43
N ILE A 141 15.94 7.11 5.52
CA ILE A 141 14.66 6.90 6.21
C ILE A 141 13.91 8.21 6.13
N VAL A 142 12.73 8.18 5.52
CA VAL A 142 11.83 9.33 5.46
C VAL A 142 10.59 9.00 6.27
N GLU A 143 10.27 9.89 7.21
CA GLU A 143 9.06 9.87 8.02
C GLU A 143 8.20 11.06 7.65
N TYR A 144 6.90 10.83 7.50
CA TYR A 144 5.90 11.86 7.28
C TYR A 144 4.86 11.80 8.41
N ARG A 145 4.48 12.97 8.93
CA ARG A 145 3.40 13.10 9.89
C ARG A 145 2.74 14.47 9.83
N LEU A 146 1.48 14.52 10.21
CA LEU A 146 0.83 15.79 10.53
C LEU A 146 1.34 16.31 11.87
N LEU A 147 1.68 17.60 11.91
CA LEU A 147 1.97 18.30 13.15
C LEU A 147 0.65 18.88 13.68
N LYS A 148 0.07 18.24 14.71
CA LYS A 148 -1.30 18.54 15.18
C LYS A 148 -1.39 19.96 15.75
N GLN A 149 -2.59 20.54 15.74
CA GLN A 149 -2.79 21.88 16.28
C GLN A 149 -2.34 21.98 17.74
N GLY A 150 -1.45 22.93 18.03
CA GLY A 150 -0.88 23.14 19.37
C GLY A 150 0.28 22.20 19.73
N GLU A 151 0.62 21.23 18.87
CA GLU A 151 1.84 20.45 18.99
C GLU A 151 3.05 21.33 18.63
N GLU A 152 4.11 21.25 19.41
CA GLU A 152 5.38 21.92 19.10
C GLU A 152 6.43 20.86 18.75
N PHE A 153 7.19 21.12 17.69
CA PHE A 153 8.34 20.31 17.31
C PHE A 153 9.59 21.17 17.39
N THR A 154 10.52 20.77 18.27
CA THR A 154 11.77 21.50 18.48
C THR A 154 12.93 20.73 17.86
N ILE A 155 13.65 21.41 16.98
CA ILE A 155 14.81 20.89 16.28
C ILE A 155 16.06 21.53 16.87
N GLY A 156 17.03 20.70 17.27
CA GLY A 156 18.36 21.11 17.65
C GLY A 156 19.39 20.15 17.07
N LYS A 157 20.60 20.63 16.79
CA LYS A 157 21.65 19.79 16.21
C LYS A 157 22.16 18.76 17.23
N VAL A 158 22.11 17.49 16.85
CA VAL A 158 22.81 16.41 17.57
C VAL A 158 24.29 16.42 17.18
N LYS A 159 25.16 16.01 18.11
CA LYS A 159 26.61 16.00 17.90
C LYS A 159 26.98 15.15 16.68
N ASP A 160 27.91 15.66 15.87
CA ASP A 160 28.50 14.98 14.69
C ASP A 160 27.53 14.69 13.52
N GLU A 161 26.38 15.37 13.46
CA GLU A 161 25.38 15.28 12.40
C GLU A 161 25.25 16.60 11.61
N LYS A 162 25.10 16.53 10.28
CA LYS A 162 24.73 17.70 9.46
C LYS A 162 23.21 17.88 9.50
N LEU A 163 22.76 18.98 10.09
CA LEU A 163 21.34 19.33 10.18
C LEU A 163 20.97 20.45 9.20
N GLU A 164 19.94 20.22 8.39
CA GLU A 164 19.32 21.19 7.49
C GLU A 164 17.80 21.21 7.77
N VAL A 165 17.25 22.41 8.02
CA VAL A 165 15.82 22.59 8.28
C VAL A 165 15.23 23.50 7.20
N GLY A 166 14.25 23.00 6.47
CA GLY A 166 13.47 23.76 5.51
C GLY A 166 12.05 24.01 6.02
N ILE A 167 11.60 25.26 5.97
CA ILE A 167 10.24 25.64 6.33
C ILE A 167 9.65 26.34 5.12
N PHE A 168 8.64 25.71 4.55
CA PHE A 168 8.11 26.05 3.24
C PHE A 168 6.59 26.22 3.27
N PHE A 169 6.08 26.80 2.20
CA PHE A 169 4.68 26.86 1.82
C PHE A 169 4.58 26.70 0.30
N VAL A 170 3.40 26.35 -0.21
CA VAL A 170 3.18 26.21 -1.65
C VAL A 170 2.98 27.60 -2.26
N ASP A 171 3.89 28.02 -3.13
CA ASP A 171 3.79 29.27 -3.89
C ASP A 171 2.85 29.07 -5.09
N ALA A 172 3.05 27.98 -5.85
CA ALA A 172 2.23 27.60 -6.99
C ALA A 172 2.29 26.08 -7.22
N SER A 173 1.23 25.53 -7.79
CA SER A 173 1.16 24.13 -8.22
C SER A 173 0.33 24.04 -9.50
N ASP A 174 0.84 23.35 -10.52
CA ASP A 174 0.15 23.13 -11.79
C ASP A 174 0.42 21.72 -12.31
N GLU A 175 -0.63 20.95 -12.55
CA GLU A 175 -0.64 19.53 -12.91
C GLU A 175 0.29 18.62 -12.09
N SER A 176 1.60 18.69 -12.35
CA SER A 176 2.71 17.97 -11.70
C SER A 176 3.84 18.88 -11.23
N ASP A 177 3.92 20.12 -11.71
CA ASP A 177 4.93 21.10 -11.31
C ASP A 177 4.52 21.77 -10.00
N VAL A 178 5.45 21.82 -9.06
CA VAL A 178 5.25 22.44 -7.75
C VAL A 178 6.38 23.42 -7.49
N ASP A 179 6.01 24.66 -7.17
CA ASP A 179 6.90 25.68 -6.64
C ASP A 179 6.57 25.90 -5.16
N ILE A 180 7.57 25.71 -4.32
CA ILE A 180 7.48 26.01 -2.89
C ILE A 180 8.45 27.13 -2.53
N GLY A 181 7.97 28.07 -1.74
CA GLY A 181 8.74 29.17 -1.19
C GLY A 181 8.96 28.99 0.29
N GLY A 182 10.03 29.58 0.83
CA GLY A 182 10.27 29.54 2.26
C GLY A 182 11.67 29.92 2.68
N ILE A 183 12.10 29.34 3.80
CA ILE A 183 13.42 29.54 4.38
C ILE A 183 14.09 28.20 4.64
N ARG A 184 15.41 28.20 4.49
CA ARG A 184 16.26 27.08 4.85
C ARG A 184 17.31 27.54 5.86
N CYS A 185 17.42 26.81 6.95
CA CYS A 185 18.38 27.05 8.02
C CYS A 185 19.36 25.86 8.10
N ASN A 186 20.63 26.17 8.32
CA ASN A 186 21.69 25.18 8.51
C ASN A 186 22.36 25.40 9.86
N TRP A 187 23.07 24.41 10.37
CA TRP A 187 23.85 24.52 11.60
C TRP A 187 25.33 24.36 11.33
N ARG A 188 26.15 25.16 12.03
CA ARG A 188 27.61 25.06 11.95
C ARG A 188 28.10 23.74 12.53
N MET A 189 29.13 23.16 11.94
CA MET A 189 29.72 21.92 12.43
C MET A 189 30.38 22.10 13.80
N ASP A 190 31.05 23.24 14.02
CA ASP A 190 32.00 23.44 15.12
C ASP A 190 31.34 23.71 16.49
N ASP A 191 30.32 24.58 16.52
CA ASP A 191 29.68 25.07 17.76
C ASP A 191 28.19 24.72 17.85
N SER A 192 27.67 23.97 16.87
CA SER A 192 26.24 23.62 16.76
C SER A 192 25.31 24.82 16.87
N LYS A 193 25.78 26.01 16.48
CA LYS A 193 24.94 27.19 16.38
C LYS A 193 24.24 27.25 15.03
N LEU A 194 23.05 27.80 15.06
CA LEU A 194 22.26 28.12 13.88
C LEU A 194 23.03 29.10 12.99
N GLU A 195 23.27 28.73 11.73
CA GLU A 195 23.70 29.67 10.70
C GLU A 195 22.51 30.54 10.26
N ARG A 196 22.80 31.63 9.53
CA ARG A 196 21.74 32.49 9.02
C ARG A 196 20.81 31.71 8.06
N CYS A 197 19.52 31.69 8.38
CA CYS A 197 18.49 31.16 7.48
C CYS A 197 18.43 31.96 6.18
N GLN A 198 18.31 31.25 5.06
CA GLN A 198 18.29 31.82 3.71
C GLN A 198 16.92 31.61 3.07
N LYS A 199 16.40 32.66 2.42
CA LYS A 199 15.20 32.53 1.58
C LYS A 199 15.50 31.54 0.46
N THR A 200 14.61 30.57 0.26
CA THR A 200 14.75 29.48 -0.70
C THR A 200 13.44 29.30 -1.44
N SER A 201 13.51 29.07 -2.75
CA SER A 201 12.39 28.54 -3.54
C SER A 201 12.87 27.30 -4.28
N LEU A 202 11.99 26.31 -4.42
CA LEU A 202 12.27 25.03 -5.05
C LEU A 202 11.15 24.74 -6.05
N LEU A 203 11.53 24.64 -7.33
CA LEU A 203 10.67 24.15 -8.40
C LEU A 203 11.02 22.69 -8.69
N TYR A 204 10.03 21.80 -8.61
CA TYR A 204 10.20 20.37 -8.88
C TYR A 204 8.93 19.75 -9.47
N LYS A 205 9.06 18.54 -10.01
CA LYS A 205 7.92 17.74 -10.49
C LYS A 205 7.56 16.66 -9.48
N GLN A 206 6.27 16.46 -9.25
CA GLN A 206 5.75 15.37 -8.46
C GLN A 206 5.73 14.08 -9.29
N GLY A 207 6.26 12.99 -8.74
CA GLY A 207 6.14 11.66 -9.34
C GLY A 207 4.77 11.04 -9.07
N HIS A 208 4.22 11.29 -7.88
CA HIS A 208 2.89 10.85 -7.49
C HIS A 208 2.02 12.06 -7.16
N ILE A 209 0.82 12.08 -7.73
CA ILE A 209 -0.20 13.07 -7.45
C ILE A 209 -1.33 12.35 -6.73
N ALA A 210 -1.53 12.73 -5.48
CA ALA A 210 -2.50 12.13 -4.59
C ALA A 210 -3.94 12.29 -5.09
N TYR A 211 -4.82 11.34 -4.73
CA TYR A 211 -6.18 11.29 -5.25
C TYR A 211 -7.01 12.54 -4.92
N ASN A 212 -6.74 13.16 -3.77
CA ASN A 212 -7.37 14.40 -3.32
C ASN A 212 -6.92 15.64 -4.13
N HIS A 213 -5.74 15.58 -4.75
CA HIS A 213 -5.20 16.61 -5.63
C HIS A 213 -5.47 16.31 -7.11
N SER A 214 -6.16 15.20 -7.39
CA SER A 214 -6.62 14.88 -8.73
C SER A 214 -7.87 15.69 -9.07
N PRO A 215 -7.92 16.33 -10.26
CA PRO A 215 -9.10 17.10 -10.69
C PRO A 215 -10.33 16.21 -10.92
N THR A 216 -10.11 14.91 -11.08
CA THR A 216 -11.13 13.89 -11.33
C THR A 216 -10.83 12.66 -10.49
N THR A 217 -11.84 12.12 -9.82
CA THR A 217 -11.78 10.85 -9.08
C THR A 217 -12.75 9.85 -9.68
N THR A 218 -12.52 8.56 -9.44
CA THR A 218 -13.36 7.45 -9.91
C THR A 218 -13.98 6.71 -8.73
N SER A 219 -15.20 6.24 -8.90
CA SER A 219 -15.80 5.31 -7.95
C SER A 219 -15.30 3.89 -8.22
N VAL A 220 -14.93 3.20 -7.14
CA VAL A 220 -14.55 1.78 -7.14
C VAL A 220 -15.42 1.05 -6.12
N TYR A 221 -16.08 -0.03 -6.50
CA TYR A 221 -16.99 -0.75 -5.61
C TYR A 221 -17.13 -2.23 -5.99
N LEU A 222 -17.63 -3.04 -5.05
CA LEU A 222 -17.96 -4.45 -5.30
C LEU A 222 -19.39 -4.59 -5.83
N ASN A 223 -19.55 -5.31 -6.92
CA ASN A 223 -20.87 -5.66 -7.43
C ASN A 223 -21.62 -6.57 -6.43
N GLN A 224 -22.90 -6.29 -6.20
CA GLN A 224 -23.71 -6.98 -5.20
C GLN A 224 -24.70 -7.96 -5.86
N PRO A 225 -24.95 -9.14 -5.26
CA PRO A 225 -24.35 -9.66 -4.02
C PRO A 225 -22.93 -10.21 -4.25
N VAL A 226 -22.06 -10.07 -3.24
CA VAL A 226 -20.70 -10.65 -3.29
C VAL A 226 -20.75 -12.16 -3.05
N GLY A 227 -20.35 -12.92 -4.08
CA GLY A 227 -20.17 -14.36 -4.03
C GLY A 227 -18.70 -14.78 -3.94
N LEU A 228 -18.40 -16.03 -4.31
CA LEU A 228 -17.02 -16.56 -4.34
C LEU A 228 -16.15 -15.98 -5.48
N HIS A 229 -16.77 -15.27 -6.43
CA HIS A 229 -16.07 -14.50 -7.46
C HIS A 229 -16.42 -13.02 -7.32
N PRO A 230 -15.80 -12.29 -6.37
CA PRO A 230 -16.04 -10.87 -6.19
C PRO A 230 -15.72 -10.09 -7.46
N LYS A 231 -16.62 -9.21 -7.89
CA LYS A 231 -16.43 -8.36 -9.06
C LYS A 231 -16.19 -6.93 -8.63
N VAL A 232 -15.00 -6.43 -8.90
CA VAL A 232 -14.60 -5.03 -8.68
C VAL A 232 -15.02 -4.22 -9.89
N MET A 233 -15.84 -3.20 -9.67
CA MET A 233 -16.35 -2.29 -10.68
C MET A 233 -15.60 -0.95 -10.57
N ILE A 234 -15.08 -0.45 -11.69
CA ILE A 234 -14.33 0.82 -11.78
C ILE A 234 -14.93 1.74 -12.85
N ASP A 235 -15.57 2.83 -12.41
CA ASP A 235 -16.34 3.71 -13.30
C ASP A 235 -15.47 4.77 -13.98
N LEU A 236 -15.00 4.45 -15.19
CA LEU A 236 -14.27 5.40 -16.03
C LEU A 236 -15.15 6.00 -17.14
N THR A 237 -16.48 5.97 -17.03
CA THR A 237 -17.39 6.46 -18.08
C THR A 237 -17.23 7.94 -18.40
N GLY A 238 -16.87 8.75 -17.40
CA GLY A 238 -16.59 10.18 -17.55
C GLY A 238 -15.15 10.53 -17.95
N PHE A 239 -14.30 9.54 -18.20
CA PHE A 239 -12.89 9.75 -18.50
C PHE A 239 -12.63 9.62 -20.00
N GLU A 240 -11.69 10.41 -20.50
CA GLU A 240 -11.28 10.42 -21.90
C GLU A 240 -9.91 9.76 -22.06
N GLU A 241 -9.67 9.13 -23.21
CA GLU A 241 -8.34 8.66 -23.57
C GLU A 241 -7.38 9.85 -23.72
N ARG A 242 -6.20 9.74 -23.11
CA ARG A 242 -5.16 10.77 -23.17
C ARG A 242 -3.92 10.21 -23.86
N PRO A 243 -3.29 10.97 -24.79
CA PRO A 243 -2.06 10.53 -25.43
C PRO A 243 -0.95 10.39 -24.39
N GLN A 244 -0.10 9.37 -24.54
CA GLN A 244 1.01 9.06 -23.62
C GLN A 244 0.59 8.78 -22.17
N CYS A 245 -0.69 8.46 -21.97
CA CYS A 245 -1.20 8.05 -20.67
C CYS A 245 -1.93 6.71 -20.77
N MET A 246 -1.99 6.00 -19.66
CA MET A 246 -2.78 4.79 -19.51
C MET A 246 -3.49 4.76 -18.15
N TYR A 247 -4.74 4.31 -18.16
CA TYR A 247 -5.47 4.02 -16.94
C TYR A 247 -5.12 2.62 -16.48
N LEU A 248 -4.76 2.51 -15.21
CA LEU A 248 -4.29 1.28 -14.60
C LEU A 248 -5.06 1.01 -13.32
N MET A 249 -5.18 -0.27 -12.97
CA MET A 249 -5.47 -0.69 -11.61
C MET A 249 -4.34 -1.57 -11.11
N HIS A 250 -3.69 -1.16 -10.03
CA HIS A 250 -2.75 -1.98 -9.28
C HIS A 250 -3.48 -2.61 -8.08
N LEU A 251 -3.28 -3.91 -7.89
CA LEU A 251 -3.85 -4.66 -6.78
C LEU A 251 -2.76 -5.40 -6.02
N GLN A 252 -2.72 -5.19 -4.71
CA GLN A 252 -2.05 -6.08 -3.75
C GLN A 252 -3.14 -6.85 -3.02
N LEU A 253 -3.25 -8.15 -3.30
CA LEU A 253 -4.29 -9.01 -2.75
C LEU A 253 -3.70 -9.92 -1.68
N PRO A 254 -4.33 -10.05 -0.50
CA PRO A 254 -3.92 -11.03 0.50
C PRO A 254 -4.29 -12.45 0.07
N LEU A 255 -3.76 -13.48 0.73
CA LEU A 255 -3.95 -14.89 0.32
C LEU A 255 -5.42 -15.29 0.12
N GLU A 256 -6.35 -14.73 0.88
CA GLU A 256 -7.78 -15.03 0.80
C GLU A 256 -8.40 -14.68 -0.56
N LEU A 257 -7.78 -13.77 -1.32
CA LEU A 257 -8.25 -13.28 -2.61
C LEU A 257 -7.15 -13.39 -3.66
N PHE A 258 -7.52 -13.72 -4.89
CA PHE A 258 -6.60 -13.68 -6.01
C PHE A 258 -7.35 -13.36 -7.30
N VAL A 259 -6.62 -12.97 -8.33
CA VAL A 259 -7.21 -12.67 -9.63
C VAL A 259 -7.71 -13.96 -10.29
N ASP A 260 -8.97 -13.96 -10.73
CA ASP A 260 -9.49 -15.01 -11.59
C ASP A 260 -8.97 -14.79 -13.03
N LYS A 261 -7.81 -15.38 -13.35
CA LYS A 261 -7.17 -15.23 -14.67
C LYS A 261 -7.97 -15.82 -15.85
N PHE A 262 -9.04 -16.57 -15.57
CA PHE A 262 -9.90 -17.13 -16.63
C PHE A 262 -11.09 -16.23 -16.93
N GLN A 263 -11.47 -15.35 -15.99
CA GLN A 263 -12.55 -14.37 -16.15
C GLN A 263 -12.04 -12.94 -16.34
N SER A 264 -10.79 -12.69 -15.95
CA SER A 264 -10.12 -11.40 -16.04
C SER A 264 -8.83 -11.51 -16.85
N SER A 265 -8.41 -10.42 -17.49
CA SER A 265 -7.18 -10.37 -18.29
C SER A 265 -6.21 -9.33 -17.73
N PRO A 266 -5.46 -9.66 -16.65
CA PRO A 266 -4.45 -8.75 -16.13
C PRO A 266 -3.34 -8.54 -17.16
N LEU A 267 -2.78 -7.32 -17.19
CA LEU A 267 -1.56 -7.03 -17.94
C LEU A 267 -0.37 -7.76 -17.30
N LEU A 268 -0.33 -7.75 -15.96
CA LEU A 268 0.68 -8.44 -15.16
C LEU A 268 0.01 -9.12 -13.97
N LEU A 269 0.44 -10.35 -13.68
CA LEU A 269 -0.01 -11.14 -12.54
C LEU A 269 1.17 -11.93 -11.98
N PHE A 270 1.46 -11.73 -10.70
CA PHE A 270 2.54 -12.40 -9.98
C PHE A 270 2.05 -12.91 -8.63
N GLY A 271 2.64 -14.01 -8.16
CA GLY A 271 2.29 -14.63 -6.88
C GLY A 271 1.26 -15.75 -6.99
N GLU A 272 0.44 -15.91 -5.96
CA GLU A 272 -0.46 -17.04 -5.81
C GLU A 272 -1.77 -16.86 -6.58
N ASP A 273 -1.95 -17.63 -7.66
CA ASP A 273 -3.14 -17.59 -8.52
C ASP A 273 -3.80 -18.97 -8.74
N ASP A 274 -3.37 -20.00 -8.00
CA ASP A 274 -3.90 -21.36 -8.11
C ASP A 274 -5.33 -21.42 -7.58
N LEU A 275 -6.28 -21.89 -8.39
CA LEU A 275 -7.70 -21.99 -8.01
C LEU A 275 -7.98 -23.06 -6.94
N GLU A 276 -7.12 -24.08 -6.84
CA GLU A 276 -7.40 -25.29 -6.06
C GLU A 276 -6.77 -25.24 -4.66
N LEU A 277 -5.81 -24.34 -4.43
CA LEU A 277 -5.11 -24.27 -3.15
C LEU A 277 -5.88 -23.43 -2.11
N PRO A 278 -6.16 -23.99 -0.91
CA PRO A 278 -6.78 -23.23 0.16
C PRO A 278 -5.78 -22.26 0.80
N GLU A 279 -6.30 -21.19 1.40
CA GLU A 279 -5.51 -20.13 2.04
C GLU A 279 -4.50 -20.66 3.07
N TYR A 280 -4.95 -21.53 3.97
CA TYR A 280 -4.11 -22.06 5.06
C TYR A 280 -2.93 -22.91 4.59
N SER A 281 -2.92 -23.37 3.33
CA SER A 281 -1.78 -24.13 2.77
C SER A 281 -0.64 -23.23 2.28
N LEU A 282 -0.88 -21.92 2.21
CA LEU A 282 0.00 -20.92 1.62
C LEU A 282 0.61 -19.94 2.65
N ARG A 283 0.11 -19.90 3.89
CA ARG A 283 0.51 -18.91 4.93
C ARG A 283 2.01 -18.73 5.11
N ASP A 284 2.75 -19.84 5.06
CA ASP A 284 4.20 -19.86 5.26
C ASP A 284 5.00 -19.70 3.96
N LYS A 285 4.34 -19.72 2.80
CA LYS A 285 4.96 -19.76 1.47
C LYS A 285 4.83 -18.47 0.68
N ALA A 286 3.76 -17.71 0.90
CA ALA A 286 3.49 -16.48 0.17
C ALA A 286 2.70 -15.51 1.05
N TRP A 287 2.63 -14.25 0.63
CA TRP A 287 1.75 -13.26 1.26
C TRP A 287 0.44 -13.04 0.47
N GLY A 288 0.37 -13.44 -0.80
CA GLY A 288 -0.77 -13.12 -1.65
C GLY A 288 -0.43 -13.09 -3.14
N SER A 289 -0.96 -12.09 -3.83
CA SER A 289 -0.68 -11.82 -5.24
C SER A 289 -0.59 -10.32 -5.52
N GLU A 290 0.15 -9.98 -6.57
CA GLU A 290 0.27 -8.62 -7.10
C GLU A 290 -0.17 -8.62 -8.56
N SER A 291 -1.01 -7.67 -8.97
CA SER A 291 -1.47 -7.58 -10.35
C SER A 291 -1.67 -6.16 -10.83
N ILE A 292 -1.53 -5.98 -12.14
CA ILE A 292 -1.79 -4.73 -12.84
C ILE A 292 -2.77 -5.00 -13.98
N PHE A 293 -3.81 -4.18 -14.08
CA PHE A 293 -4.78 -4.18 -15.15
C PHE A 293 -4.69 -2.88 -15.94
N GLU A 294 -4.79 -2.98 -17.26
CA GLU A 294 -5.08 -1.82 -18.10
C GLU A 294 -6.59 -1.61 -18.16
N LEU A 295 -7.03 -0.39 -17.86
CA LEU A 295 -8.44 -0.01 -17.83
C LEU A 295 -8.79 0.83 -19.07
N LYS A 296 -10.03 0.73 -19.51
CA LYS A 296 -10.55 1.48 -20.66
C LYS A 296 -11.28 2.74 -20.21
N ALA A 297 -10.85 3.89 -20.71
CA ALA A 297 -11.58 5.14 -20.57
C ALA A 297 -12.96 5.08 -21.25
N GLY A 298 -13.89 5.94 -20.83
CA GLY A 298 -15.25 6.03 -21.38
C GLY A 298 -16.15 4.82 -21.09
N THR A 299 -15.73 3.89 -20.23
CA THR A 299 -16.48 2.66 -19.95
C THR A 299 -16.46 2.25 -18.48
N MET A 300 -17.41 1.40 -18.11
CA MET A 300 -17.45 0.71 -16.84
C MET A 300 -16.52 -0.51 -16.93
N ASN A 301 -15.44 -0.52 -16.17
CA ASN A 301 -14.49 -1.64 -16.14
C ASN A 301 -14.90 -2.64 -15.05
N GLU A 302 -14.65 -3.92 -15.29
CA GLU A 302 -14.91 -5.02 -14.35
C GLU A 302 -13.65 -5.87 -14.21
N VAL A 303 -13.24 -6.13 -12.97
CA VAL A 303 -12.21 -7.11 -12.63
C VAL A 303 -12.80 -8.14 -11.69
N THR A 304 -12.73 -9.41 -12.11
CA THR A 304 -13.21 -10.54 -11.31
C THR A 304 -12.07 -11.16 -10.51
N LEU A 305 -12.27 -11.22 -9.21
CA LEU A 305 -11.43 -11.90 -8.24
C LEU A 305 -12.04 -13.27 -7.91
N HIS A 306 -11.28 -14.09 -7.19
CA HIS A 306 -11.72 -15.37 -6.65
C HIS A 306 -11.36 -15.45 -5.16
N SER A 307 -12.32 -15.83 -4.32
CA SER A 307 -12.07 -16.09 -2.89
C SER A 307 -11.53 -17.50 -2.67
N ARG A 308 -10.52 -17.68 -1.82
CA ARG A 308 -10.03 -19.01 -1.42
C ARG A 308 -10.89 -19.63 -0.34
N TYR A 309 -10.78 -20.95 -0.22
CA TYR A 309 -11.23 -21.65 0.99
C TYR A 309 -10.39 -21.22 2.18
N ILE A 310 -11.06 -20.70 3.20
CA ILE A 310 -10.45 -20.22 4.44
C ILE A 310 -10.50 -21.26 5.54
N GLU A 311 -9.56 -21.18 6.49
CA GLU A 311 -9.51 -22.10 7.62
C GLU A 311 -10.77 -21.99 8.48
N PRO A 312 -11.42 -23.12 8.84
CA PRO A 312 -12.57 -23.11 9.73
C PRO A 312 -12.29 -22.42 11.08
N SER A 313 -13.25 -21.64 11.58
CA SER A 313 -13.20 -21.00 12.89
C SER A 313 -13.76 -21.90 14.00
N ASN A 314 -13.46 -21.56 15.24
CA ASN A 314 -14.19 -22.05 16.40
C ASN A 314 -15.02 -20.92 17.02
N GLY A 315 -16.26 -20.75 16.56
CA GLY A 315 -17.20 -19.76 17.11
C GLY A 315 -16.94 -18.30 16.76
N GLU A 316 -16.04 -17.99 15.82
CA GLU A 316 -15.69 -16.62 15.39
C GLU A 316 -16.61 -16.06 14.28
N GLY A 317 -17.78 -16.68 14.06
CA GLY A 317 -18.74 -16.30 13.02
C GLY A 317 -18.65 -17.16 11.76
N ASP A 318 -19.62 -16.96 10.88
CA ASP A 318 -19.83 -17.69 9.62
C ASP A 318 -19.17 -17.02 8.40
N ARG A 319 -18.49 -15.89 8.61
CA ARG A 319 -17.84 -15.09 7.56
C ARG A 319 -16.53 -14.47 8.07
N LEU A 320 -15.58 -14.31 7.16
CA LEU A 320 -14.36 -13.53 7.33
C LEU A 320 -14.43 -12.32 6.40
N GLU A 321 -14.32 -11.13 6.96
CA GLU A 321 -14.21 -9.89 6.18
C GLU A 321 -12.75 -9.67 5.77
N VAL A 322 -12.50 -9.68 4.47
CA VAL A 322 -11.15 -9.47 3.90
C VAL A 322 -11.09 -8.09 3.27
N ALA A 323 -10.16 -7.27 3.74
CA ALA A 323 -9.92 -5.93 3.21
C ALA A 323 -8.81 -5.93 2.15
N PHE A 324 -8.96 -5.13 1.11
CA PHE A 324 -7.89 -4.78 0.16
C PHE A 324 -8.15 -3.41 -0.46
N ASP A 325 -7.09 -2.79 -1.00
CA ASP A 325 -7.12 -1.42 -1.51
C ASP A 325 -6.76 -1.40 -3.00
N PRO A 326 -7.75 -1.37 -3.91
CA PRO A 326 -7.47 -1.15 -5.31
C PRO A 326 -6.92 0.26 -5.56
N GLU A 327 -5.79 0.35 -6.25
CA GLU A 327 -5.18 1.62 -6.66
C GLU A 327 -5.47 1.86 -8.15
N VAL A 328 -6.38 2.79 -8.45
CA VAL A 328 -6.68 3.22 -9.81
C VAL A 328 -5.85 4.44 -10.14
N ILE A 329 -4.97 4.30 -11.13
CA ILE A 329 -3.90 5.25 -11.43
C ILE A 329 -3.97 5.64 -12.90
N LEU A 330 -3.83 6.94 -13.18
CA LEU A 330 -3.49 7.44 -14.50
C LEU A 330 -1.97 7.64 -14.57
N ALA A 331 -1.28 6.76 -15.28
CA ALA A 331 0.15 6.86 -15.53
C ALA A 331 0.37 7.63 -16.83
N CYS A 332 1.16 8.72 -16.79
CA CYS A 332 1.44 9.56 -17.96
C CYS A 332 2.94 9.82 -18.10
N ASP A 333 3.49 9.58 -19.29
CA ASP A 333 4.88 9.92 -19.62
C ASP A 333 4.98 11.42 -19.88
N THR A 334 5.89 12.09 -19.16
CA THR A 334 6.04 13.55 -19.26
C THR A 334 7.13 13.99 -20.23
N GLY A 335 8.04 13.09 -20.62
CA GLY A 335 9.25 13.44 -21.36
C GLY A 335 10.26 14.26 -20.55
N ASP A 336 10.01 14.52 -19.25
CA ASP A 336 10.89 15.30 -18.38
C ASP A 336 11.45 14.44 -17.23
N ASN A 337 12.73 14.09 -17.33
CA ASN A 337 13.46 13.34 -16.31
C ASN A 337 13.59 14.09 -14.96
N LYS A 338 13.09 15.32 -14.82
CA LYS A 338 13.02 16.01 -13.51
C LYS A 338 12.08 15.32 -12.53
N VAL A 339 11.12 14.51 -13.02
CA VAL A 339 10.23 13.72 -12.15
C VAL A 339 11.03 12.83 -11.19
N SER A 340 12.13 12.21 -11.65
CA SER A 340 13.00 11.38 -10.82
C SER A 340 13.92 12.18 -9.87
N ARG A 341 13.93 13.52 -9.96
CA ARG A 341 14.79 14.42 -9.16
C ARG A 341 14.04 15.16 -8.05
N ASN A 342 12.91 14.62 -7.60
CA ASN A 342 12.15 15.18 -6.49
C ASN A 342 13.02 15.31 -5.22
N PRO A 343 13.06 16.48 -4.55
CA PRO A 343 13.96 16.70 -3.40
C PRO A 343 13.46 16.06 -2.09
N PHE A 344 12.20 15.61 -2.04
CA PHE A 344 11.52 15.12 -0.83
C PHE A 344 11.46 13.60 -0.75
N TYR A 345 11.16 12.93 -1.85
CA TYR A 345 11.03 11.47 -1.91
C TYR A 345 11.71 10.88 -3.15
N LYS A 346 11.93 9.57 -3.14
CA LYS A 346 12.45 8.83 -4.29
C LYS A 346 11.36 7.94 -4.89
N LYS A 347 11.33 7.87 -6.21
CA LYS A 347 10.55 6.91 -7.02
C LYS A 347 11.51 5.80 -7.48
N GLY A 348 10.98 4.63 -7.85
CA GLY A 348 11.67 3.71 -8.75
C GLY A 348 11.74 2.25 -8.29
N LEU A 349 11.06 1.88 -7.19
CA LEU A 349 10.95 0.49 -6.78
C LEU A 349 9.53 0.19 -6.28
N GLY A 350 9.02 -0.99 -6.64
CA GLY A 350 7.59 -1.33 -6.65
C GLY A 350 7.04 -1.27 -8.08
N TYR A 351 5.71 -1.18 -8.25
CA TYR A 351 5.10 -1.15 -9.58
C TYR A 351 5.65 -0.02 -10.46
N GLU A 352 6.11 1.08 -9.85
CA GLU A 352 6.76 2.21 -10.51
C GLU A 352 7.95 1.81 -11.39
N SER A 353 8.65 0.72 -11.03
CA SER A 353 9.82 0.21 -11.77
C SER A 353 9.48 -0.45 -13.11
N LEU A 354 8.19 -0.66 -13.38
CA LEU A 354 7.68 -1.15 -14.66
C LEU A 354 7.50 -0.03 -15.69
N PHE A 355 7.70 1.22 -15.26
CA PHE A 355 7.52 2.44 -16.06
C PHE A 355 8.85 3.19 -16.20
N THR A 356 8.87 4.21 -17.05
CA THR A 356 10.05 5.04 -17.23
C THR A 356 10.20 6.06 -16.09
N ASP A 357 11.41 6.61 -15.96
CA ASP A 357 11.75 7.57 -14.90
C ASP A 357 10.97 8.90 -14.99
N ASP A 358 10.43 9.22 -16.17
CA ASP A 358 9.65 10.41 -16.48
C ASP A 358 8.13 10.19 -16.39
N THR A 359 7.66 8.99 -16.04
CA THR A 359 6.24 8.72 -15.83
C THR A 359 5.77 9.34 -14.50
N THR A 360 4.64 10.06 -14.55
CA THR A 360 3.92 10.55 -13.38
C THR A 360 2.70 9.68 -13.12
N PHE A 361 2.38 9.46 -11.85
CA PHE A 361 1.25 8.63 -11.43
C PHE A 361 0.22 9.50 -10.71
N ARG A 362 -0.93 9.67 -11.34
CA ARG A 362 -2.06 10.38 -10.75
C ARG A 362 -3.05 9.37 -10.21
N HIS A 363 -3.21 9.32 -8.90
CA HIS A 363 -4.16 8.45 -8.22
C HIS A 363 -5.58 8.98 -8.40
N LEU A 364 -6.54 8.10 -8.66
CA LEU A 364 -7.92 8.47 -8.98
C LEU A 364 -8.93 8.00 -7.92
N ASN A 365 -8.50 7.15 -6.98
CA ASN A 365 -9.33 6.68 -5.87
C ASN A 365 -8.50 6.50 -4.60
N SER A 366 -9.20 6.24 -3.50
CA SER A 366 -8.62 5.80 -2.22
C SER A 366 -9.67 4.97 -1.49
N THR A 367 -10.07 3.85 -2.07
CA THR A 367 -11.17 3.02 -1.57
C THR A 367 -10.63 1.71 -1.02
N THR A 368 -11.00 1.38 0.21
CA THR A 368 -10.85 0.03 0.75
C THR A 368 -12.12 -0.77 0.47
N LEU A 369 -11.98 -1.94 -0.15
CA LEU A 369 -13.07 -2.87 -0.38
C LEU A 369 -13.04 -3.98 0.66
N LEU A 370 -14.22 -4.37 1.14
CA LEU A 370 -14.41 -5.47 2.09
C LEU A 370 -15.13 -6.63 1.39
N VAL A 371 -14.48 -7.78 1.32
CA VAL A 371 -15.05 -9.00 0.74
C VAL A 371 -15.44 -9.95 1.86
N PRO A 372 -16.74 -10.26 1.99
CA PRO A 372 -17.22 -11.16 3.03
C PRO A 372 -17.15 -12.62 2.56
N ILE A 373 -16.11 -13.36 2.96
CA ILE A 373 -15.86 -14.76 2.57
C ILE A 373 -16.52 -15.73 3.57
N PRO A 374 -17.32 -16.72 3.13
CA PRO A 374 -17.90 -17.72 4.03
C PRO A 374 -16.84 -18.53 4.79
N ARG A 375 -16.96 -18.61 6.11
CA ARG A 375 -16.08 -19.35 7.02
C ARG A 375 -16.83 -20.48 7.73
N PRO A 376 -16.44 -21.75 7.56
CA PRO A 376 -17.07 -22.86 8.28
C PRO A 376 -16.79 -22.81 9.79
N ASP A 377 -17.79 -23.12 10.62
CA ASP A 377 -17.60 -23.31 12.07
C ASP A 377 -17.33 -24.79 12.39
N THR A 378 -16.22 -25.04 13.07
CA THR A 378 -15.82 -26.36 13.58
C THR A 378 -16.83 -26.96 14.57
N ASN A 379 -17.62 -26.13 15.27
CA ASN A 379 -18.67 -26.61 16.18
C ASN A 379 -19.81 -27.34 15.46
N ASP A 380 -20.07 -26.98 14.21
CA ASP A 380 -21.10 -27.63 13.40
C ASP A 380 -20.61 -28.92 12.73
N TYR A 381 -19.30 -29.16 12.71
CA TYR A 381 -18.70 -30.34 12.09
C TYR A 381 -19.32 -31.66 12.56
N SER A 382 -19.50 -31.84 13.88
CA SER A 382 -20.08 -33.08 14.44
C SER A 382 -21.54 -33.27 14.01
N LYS A 383 -22.33 -32.18 14.00
CA LYS A 383 -23.73 -32.22 13.57
C LYS A 383 -23.82 -32.54 12.08
N ILE A 384 -23.03 -31.87 11.24
CA ILE A 384 -22.98 -32.08 9.79
C ILE A 384 -22.54 -33.51 9.49
N LYS A 385 -21.48 -34.01 10.13
CA LYS A 385 -20.97 -35.37 9.97
C LYS A 385 -22.04 -36.41 10.30
N ASN A 386 -22.68 -36.29 11.46
CA ASN A 386 -23.70 -37.26 11.90
C ASN A 386 -24.97 -37.19 11.03
N GLY A 387 -25.40 -35.98 10.66
CA GLY A 387 -26.53 -35.77 9.75
C GLY A 387 -26.27 -36.37 8.36
N THR A 388 -25.08 -36.12 7.79
CA THR A 388 -24.68 -36.67 6.49
C THR A 388 -24.62 -38.19 6.53
N LEU A 389 -24.05 -38.77 7.59
CA LEU A 389 -24.01 -40.23 7.77
C LEU A 389 -25.42 -40.83 7.86
N LEU A 390 -26.34 -40.19 8.60
CA LEU A 390 -27.73 -40.62 8.70
C LEU A 390 -28.42 -40.56 7.33
N CYS A 391 -28.27 -39.47 6.58
CA CYS A 391 -28.82 -39.32 5.23
C CYS A 391 -28.28 -40.40 4.28
N LEU A 392 -26.99 -40.71 4.34
CA LEU A 392 -26.37 -41.77 3.55
C LEU A 392 -26.95 -43.15 3.92
N LEU A 393 -27.08 -43.46 5.20
CA LEU A 393 -27.66 -44.73 5.66
C LEU A 393 -29.12 -44.89 5.22
N ILE A 394 -29.94 -43.84 5.35
CA ILE A 394 -31.33 -43.85 4.89
C ILE A 394 -31.38 -44.04 3.36
N SER A 395 -30.52 -43.35 2.62
CA SER A 395 -30.44 -43.46 1.16
C SER A 395 -30.05 -44.88 0.72
N ILE A 396 -29.06 -45.48 1.39
CA ILE A 396 -28.65 -46.87 1.17
C ILE A 396 -29.83 -47.80 1.44
N ILE A 397 -30.46 -47.73 2.61
CA ILE A 397 -31.60 -48.60 2.96
C ILE A 397 -32.74 -48.46 1.95
N TYR A 398 -33.03 -47.23 1.51
CA TYR A 398 -34.04 -46.96 0.50
C TYR A 398 -33.71 -47.61 -0.84
N ILE A 399 -32.48 -47.44 -1.34
CA ILE A 399 -32.02 -48.04 -2.60
C ILE A 399 -32.06 -49.57 -2.49
N PHE A 400 -31.56 -50.16 -1.41
CA PHE A 400 -31.60 -51.60 -1.18
C PHE A 400 -33.05 -52.13 -1.14
N SER A 401 -33.96 -51.41 -0.47
CA SER A 401 -35.38 -51.76 -0.44
C SER A 401 -36.02 -51.71 -1.82
N LYS A 402 -35.64 -50.75 -2.68
CA LYS A 402 -36.17 -50.66 -4.05
C LYS A 402 -35.59 -51.73 -4.98
N VAL A 403 -34.30 -52.01 -4.88
CA VAL A 403 -33.60 -52.99 -5.73
C VAL A 403 -33.99 -54.42 -5.37
N PHE A 404 -34.04 -54.75 -4.07
CA PHE A 404 -34.28 -56.12 -3.60
C PHE A 404 -35.70 -56.38 -3.09
N GLY A 405 -36.49 -55.34 -2.81
CA GLY A 405 -37.84 -55.46 -2.25
C GLY A 405 -38.95 -55.76 -3.27
N ASN A 406 -38.65 -55.74 -4.57
CA ASN A 406 -39.63 -56.09 -5.61
C ASN A 406 -39.56 -57.58 -5.98
N ASN A 407 -39.95 -58.44 -5.03
CA ASN A 407 -40.32 -59.83 -5.31
C ASN A 407 -41.56 -60.32 -4.56
N LYS A 408 -42.44 -59.40 -4.13
CA LYS A 408 -43.82 -59.75 -3.77
C LYS A 408 -44.75 -59.48 -4.94
N LYS A 409 -44.92 -60.51 -5.78
CA LYS A 409 -46.01 -60.61 -6.76
C LYS A 409 -47.33 -60.24 -6.08
N ARG A 410 -48.05 -59.27 -6.65
CA ARG A 410 -49.50 -59.11 -6.44
C ARG A 410 -50.18 -60.35 -7.02
N THR A 411 -50.55 -61.30 -6.18
CA THR A 411 -51.52 -62.33 -6.56
C THR A 411 -52.92 -61.74 -6.38
N SER A 412 -53.48 -61.19 -7.44
CA SER A 412 -54.93 -60.98 -7.53
C SER A 412 -55.56 -62.34 -7.87
N VAL A 413 -56.07 -63.05 -6.87
CA VAL A 413 -56.99 -64.17 -7.12
C VAL A 413 -58.40 -63.58 -7.08
N LYS A 414 -59.02 -63.48 -8.26
CA LYS A 414 -60.48 -63.46 -8.39
C LYS A 414 -60.97 -64.85 -8.01
N GLN A 415 -61.95 -64.94 -7.10
CA GLN A 415 -62.85 -66.09 -6.99
C GLN A 415 -64.28 -65.58 -7.25
N GLU A 416 -65.02 -66.45 -7.95
CA GLU A 416 -66.29 -66.26 -8.66
C GLU A 416 -67.44 -65.62 -7.88
#